data_AF-A0A1W9G6X3-F1
#
_entry.id   AF-A0A1W9G6X3-F1
#
_cell.length_a   1.000
_cell.length_b   1.000
_cell.length_c   1.000
_cell.angle_alpha   90.00
_cell.angle_beta   90.00
_cell.angle_gamma   90.00
#
_symmetry.space_group_name_H-M   'P 1'
#
loop_
_entity.id
_entity.type
_entity.pdbx_description
1 polymer ?
#
loop_
_entity_poly.entity_id
_entity_poly.type
_entity_poly.pdbx_seq_one_letter_code
_entity_poly.pdbx_strand_id
1 'polypeptide(L)'
;MRRVQTDFKRIETTQSARILAEKQLRTEQERLKVGLSTTRFALDFQRDLATAQGNELRAIIDYNKSLSNLARHKATTLDRYHLELS
;
A
#
# COMPACT_ATOMS: atom_id res chain seq x y z
N MET A 1 -12.89 6.42 13.18
CA MET A 1 -12.82 4.95 13.07
C MET A 1 -12.98 4.45 11.63
N ARG A 2 -14.03 4.85 10.88
CA ARG A 2 -14.26 4.41 9.48
C ARG A 2 -13.07 4.62 8.52
N ARG A 3 -12.39 5.77 8.56
CA ARG A 3 -11.21 6.05 7.70
C ARG A 3 -10.07 5.05 7.90
N VAL A 4 -9.71 4.76 9.16
CA VAL A 4 -8.64 3.80 9.51
C VAL A 4 -8.93 2.40 8.94
N GLN A 5 -10.17 1.92 9.04
CA GLN A 5 -10.57 0.62 8.44
C GLN A 5 -10.49 0.64 6.91
N THR A 6 -10.93 1.72 6.27
CA THR A 6 -10.82 1.87 4.81
C THR A 6 -9.36 1.89 4.36
N ASP A 7 -8.49 2.62 5.06
CA ASP A 7 -7.07 2.70 4.74
C ASP A 7 -6.37 1.35 4.95
N PHE A 8 -6.73 0.61 6.00
CA PHE A 8 -6.24 -0.76 6.22
C PHE A 8 -6.59 -1.68 5.06
N LYS A 9 -7.86 -1.69 4.62
CA LYS A 9 -8.28 -2.50 3.47
C LYS A 9 -7.61 -2.07 2.16
N ARG A 10 -7.26 -0.78 2.05
CA ARG A 10 -6.49 -0.26 0.92
C ARG A 10 -5.09 -0.84 0.89
N ILE A 11 -4.43 -1.00 2.04
CA ILE A 11 -3.12 -1.67 2.16
C ILE A 11 -3.20 -3.09 1.61
N GLU A 12 -4.15 -3.90 2.08
CA GLU A 12 -4.31 -5.30 1.63
C GLU A 12 -4.50 -5.41 0.11
N THR A 13 -5.29 -4.49 -0.46
CA THR A 13 -5.54 -4.43 -1.90
C THR A 13 -4.27 -4.09 -2.67
N THR A 14 -3.54 -3.05 -2.23
CA THR A 14 -2.30 -2.63 -2.89
C THR A 14 -1.18 -3.66 -2.74
N GLN A 15 -1.11 -4.36 -1.61
CA GLN A 15 -0.18 -5.46 -1.38
C GLN A 15 -0.45 -6.62 -2.35
N SER A 16 -1.72 -7.00 -2.51
CA SER A 16 -2.11 -8.04 -3.47
C SER A 16 -1.76 -7.66 -4.90
N ALA A 17 -1.95 -6.39 -5.27
CA ALA A 17 -1.55 -5.87 -6.58
C ALA A 17 -0.03 -5.91 -6.79
N ARG A 18 0.77 -5.55 -5.77
CA ARG A 18 2.24 -5.67 -5.83
C ARG A 18 2.68 -7.12 -6.04
N ILE A 19 2.12 -8.05 -5.27
CA ILE A 19 2.45 -9.48 -5.38
C ILE A 19 2.11 -10.02 -6.78
N LEU A 20 0.98 -9.59 -7.35
CA LEU A 20 0.62 -9.97 -8.71
C LEU A 20 1.62 -9.43 -9.75
N ALA A 21 1.97 -8.14 -9.67
CA ALA A 21 2.94 -7.52 -10.58
C ALA A 21 4.32 -8.18 -10.48
N GLU A 22 4.74 -8.57 -9.27
CA GLU A 22 5.99 -9.29 -9.03
C GLU A 22 6.01 -10.67 -9.72
N LYS A 23 4.89 -11.42 -9.62
CA LYS A 23 4.73 -12.70 -10.32
C LYS A 23 4.72 -12.55 -11.84
N GLN A 24 4.11 -11.48 -12.36
CA GLN A 24 4.09 -11.18 -13.78
C GLN A 24 5.50 -10.86 -14.29
N LEU A 25 6.24 -9.98 -13.61
CA LEU A 25 7.62 -9.69 -13.95
C LEU A 25 8.48 -10.94 -13.94
N ARG A 26 8.36 -11.79 -12.92
CA ARG A 26 9.11 -13.05 -12.83
C ARG A 26 8.81 -13.96 -14.02
N THR A 27 7.54 -14.13 -14.36
CA THR A 27 7.12 -14.92 -15.52
C THR A 27 7.71 -14.37 -16.82
N GLU A 28 7.66 -13.05 -17.00
CA GLU A 28 8.19 -12.43 -18.21
C GLU A 28 9.71 -12.55 -18.31
N GLN A 29 10.42 -12.42 -17.19
CA GLN A 29 11.87 -12.64 -17.15
C GLN A 29 12.25 -14.07 -17.54
N GLU A 30 11.49 -15.08 -17.11
CA GLU A 30 11.70 -16.46 -17.55
C GLU A 30 11.44 -16.62 -19.05
N ARG A 31 10.36 -16.01 -19.58
CA ARG A 31 10.09 -16.01 -21.03
C ARG A 31 11.19 -15.33 -21.82
N LEU A 32 11.76 -14.24 -21.31
CA LEU A 32 12.86 -13.53 -21.95
C LEU A 32 14.12 -14.41 -22.01
N LYS A 33 14.45 -15.14 -20.95
CA LYS A 33 15.60 -16.06 -20.90
C LYS A 33 15.52 -17.16 -21.97
N VAL A 34 14.32 -17.64 -22.27
CA VAL A 34 14.08 -18.67 -23.31
C VAL A 34 13.75 -18.09 -24.69
N GLY A 35 13.85 -16.77 -24.87
CA GLY A 35 13.60 -16.11 -26.16
C GLY A 35 12.12 -15.98 -26.56
N LEU A 36 11.19 -16.24 -25.64
CA LEU A 36 9.73 -16.13 -25.85
C LEU A 36 9.18 -14.74 -25.49
N SER A 37 10.05 -13.78 -25.19
CA SER A 37 9.72 -12.39 -24.86
C SER A 37 10.84 -11.44 -25.33
N THR A 38 10.58 -10.14 -25.25
CA THR A 38 11.54 -9.08 -25.55
C THR A 38 11.83 -8.24 -24.31
N THR A 39 13.01 -7.61 -24.29
CA THR A 39 13.41 -6.70 -23.20
C THR A 39 12.41 -5.58 -22.95
N ARG A 40 11.67 -5.15 -23.99
CA ARG A 40 10.62 -4.14 -23.85
C ARG A 40 9.52 -4.58 -22.90
N PHE A 41 8.99 -5.80 -23.06
CA PHE A 41 7.96 -6.31 -22.16
C PHE A 41 8.46 -6.43 -20.72
N ALA A 42 9.70 -6.91 -20.53
CA ALA A 42 10.30 -6.96 -19.20
C ALA A 42 10.39 -5.56 -18.54
N LEU A 43 10.74 -4.52 -19.28
CA LEU A 43 10.76 -3.14 -18.79
C LEU A 43 9.36 -2.62 -18.44
N ASP A 44 8.34 -2.95 -19.25
CA ASP A 44 6.95 -2.58 -18.98
C ASP A 44 6.46 -3.22 -17.66
N PHE A 45 6.72 -4.52 -17.44
CA PHE A 45 6.37 -5.17 -16.16
C PHE A 45 7.20 -4.66 -14.96
N GLN A 46 8.45 -4.24 -15.17
CA GLN A 46 9.23 -3.57 -14.12
C GLN A 46 8.59 -2.24 -13.72
N ARG A 47 8.10 -1.46 -14.69
CA ARG A 47 7.38 -0.21 -14.43
C ARG A 47 6.06 -0.45 -13.69
N ASP A 48 5.34 -1.49 -14.05
CA ASP A 48 4.09 -1.87 -13.37
C ASP A 48 4.35 -2.28 -11.93
N LEU A 49 5.39 -3.09 -11.68
CA LEU A 49 5.81 -3.44 -10.32
C LEU A 49 6.20 -2.20 -9.50
N ALA A 50 7.00 -1.29 -10.07
CA ALA A 50 7.39 -0.06 -9.40
C ALA A 50 6.17 0.82 -9.05
N THR A 51 5.18 0.88 -9.94
CA THR A 51 3.93 1.62 -9.71
C THR A 51 3.12 0.98 -8.58
N ALA A 52 3.00 -0.35 -8.57
CA ALA A 52 2.30 -1.09 -7.52
C ALA A 52 2.97 -0.90 -6.14
N GLN A 53 4.31 -0.96 -6.09
CA GLN A 53 5.09 -0.66 -4.88
C GLN A 53 4.83 0.76 -4.36
N GLY A 54 4.82 1.76 -5.25
CA GLY A 54 4.53 3.14 -4.89
C GLY A 54 3.12 3.33 -4.33
N ASN A 55 2.13 2.61 -4.88
CA ASN A 55 0.76 2.64 -4.40
C ASN A 55 0.60 1.97 -3.02
N GLU A 56 1.28 0.84 -2.78
CA GLU A 56 1.31 0.18 -1.46
C GLU A 56 1.94 1.09 -0.40
N LEU A 57 3.08 1.69 -0.70
CA LEU A 57 3.74 2.63 0.21
C LEU A 57 2.83 3.81 0.57
N ARG A 58 2.13 4.38 -0.43
CA ARG A 58 1.17 5.47 -0.19
C ARG A 58 0.00 5.03 0.69
N ALA A 59 -0.52 3.81 0.51
CA ALA A 59 -1.58 3.26 1.36
C ALA A 59 -1.13 3.11 2.83
N ILE A 60 0.09 2.65 3.06
CA ILE A 60 0.68 2.54 4.42
C ILE A 60 0.84 3.93 5.06
N ILE A 61 1.34 4.90 4.31
CA ILE A 61 1.49 6.28 4.80
C ILE A 61 0.14 6.88 5.19
N ASP A 62 -0.89 6.72 4.37
CA ASP A 62 -2.22 7.28 4.64
C ASP A 62 -2.88 6.61 5.86
N TYR A 63 -2.72 5.29 6.02
CA TYR A 63 -3.16 4.59 7.22
C TYR A 63 -2.51 5.14 8.50
N ASN A 64 -1.18 5.33 8.48
CA ASN A 64 -0.45 5.90 9.62
C ASN A 64 -0.93 7.32 9.96
N LYS A 65 -1.15 8.17 8.95
CA LYS A 65 -1.73 9.51 9.15
C LYS A 65 -3.14 9.43 9.76
N SER A 66 -3.99 8.55 9.27
CA SER A 66 -5.34 8.34 9.81
C SER A 66 -5.31 7.88 11.27
N LEU A 67 -4.34 7.04 11.65
CA LEU A 67 -4.14 6.60 13.03
C LEU A 67 -3.69 7.76 13.94
N SER A 68 -2.70 8.55 13.52
CA SER A 68 -2.25 9.72 14.27
C SER A 68 -3.36 10.76 14.45
N ASN A 69 -4.15 11.02 13.41
CA ASN A 69 -5.30 11.93 13.49
C ASN A 69 -6.36 11.44 14.47
N LEU A 70 -6.66 10.14 14.47
CA LEU A 70 -7.59 9.55 15.43
C LEU A 70 -7.10 9.71 16.87
N ALA A 71 -5.81 9.49 17.13
CA ALA A 71 -5.22 9.67 18.45
C ALA A 71 -5.32 11.14 18.92
N ARG A 72 -4.98 12.09 18.04
CA ARG A 72 -5.09 13.53 18.34
C ARG A 72 -6.53 13.95 18.65
N HIS A 73 -7.51 13.50 17.85
CA HIS A 73 -8.91 13.80 18.11
C HIS A 73 -9.39 13.25 19.45
N LYS A 74 -8.96 12.03 19.83
CA LYS A 74 -9.26 11.46 21.15
C LYS A 74 -8.66 12.29 22.28
N ALA A 75 -7.38 12.65 22.19
CA ALA A 75 -6.72 13.50 23.19
C ALA A 75 -7.44 14.84 23.36
N THR A 76 -7.75 15.54 22.27
CA THR A 76 -8.49 16.81 22.33
C THR A 76 -9.91 16.68 22.89
N THR A 77 -10.51 15.50 22.77
CA THR A 77 -11.84 15.23 23.34
C THR A 77 -11.71 15.02 24.85
N LEU A 78 -10.74 14.22 25.30
CA LEU A 78 -10.47 14.00 26.72
C LEU A 78 -10.14 15.33 27.45
N ASP A 79 -9.25 16.15 26.87
CA ASP A 79 -8.91 17.48 27.41
C ASP A 79 -10.14 18.39 27.49
N ARG A 80 -10.95 18.43 26.42
CA ARG A 80 -12.15 19.28 26.36
C ARG A 80 -13.17 18.90 27.43
N TYR A 81 -13.31 17.62 27.75
CA TYR A 81 -14.27 17.13 28.72
C TYR A 81 -13.70 16.94 30.14
N HIS A 82 -12.43 17.31 30.39
CA HIS A 82 -11.73 17.13 31.67
C HIS A 82 -11.93 15.71 32.25
N LEU A 83 -11.95 14.71 31.37
CA LEU A 83 -12.10 13.32 31.78
C LEU A 83 -10.73 12.77 32.14
N GLU A 84 -10.36 12.85 33.43
CA GLU A 84 -9.25 12.07 33.95
C GLU A 84 -9.65 10.60 33.96
N LEU A 85 -8.91 9.77 33.21
CA LEU A 85 -8.94 8.33 33.43
C LEU A 85 -8.18 8.05 34.74
N SER A 86 -8.92 8.00 35.84
CA SER A 86 -8.49 7.47 37.14
C SER A 86 -8.32 5.96 37.09
#